data_AF-A0A3Q3IJ53-F1
#
_entry.id   AF-A0A3Q3IJ53-F1
#
_cell.length_a   1.000
_cell.length_b   1.000
_cell.length_c   1.000
_cell.angle_alpha   90.00
_cell.angle_beta   90.00
_cell.angle_gamma   90.00
#
_symmetry.space_group_name_H-M   'P 1'
#
loop_
_entity.id
_entity.type
_entity.pdbx_description
1 polymer ?
#
loop_
_entity_poly.entity_id
_entity_poly.type
_entity_poly.pdbx_seq_one_letter_code
_entity_poly.pdbx_strand_id
1 'polypeptide(L)'
;MPYSSMPLQDLPCLGLQGSALSQSRRTNKRKSRGSLSEGLDTECTTTELIQQWSPRHKHQRLICKGKENEGSQFVLARRSRRKKECTSGISWDHLPDELLLRIFFCLPLQDLLRMSTVCKRWYRLVFDESLWHSVDLEGMTHMGAALQQVLKTGVRRLRCSRAFVEELHFTGTSPLQIVQMDLSSSIIPTSALESIICHCRQLEYLSLEGLQLSDTIINSLAKNPNLLQLNLGGCSGFSAPALADMLASCSSIEQLNISWCEFSNNHVKNVVNHLSPSVTHLNLSGYRESLTLDDVKVLVARCPHIQTLDLSDSTQLMADSLPVLAQLTNLQHLSLSRCYHINPAALSDLGKTLPLLCLLDAFGLVHSCHLNSLKKEIPHICVNSRPFSSIARPTPASRLTGSISDHTMWNKTCRLRFKL
;
A
#
# COMPACT_ATOMS: atom_id res chain seq x y z
N MET A 1 17.89 -22.31 -8.51
CA MET A 1 17.14 -22.52 -7.25
C MET A 1 16.01 -21.51 -7.23
N PRO A 2 14.75 -21.92 -7.03
CA PRO A 2 13.69 -20.95 -6.73
C PRO A 2 14.00 -20.33 -5.36
N TYR A 3 13.89 -19.01 -5.23
CA TYR A 3 13.91 -18.37 -3.93
C TYR A 3 12.60 -18.71 -3.23
N SER A 4 12.66 -19.55 -2.20
CA SER A 4 11.48 -19.85 -1.39
C SER A 4 11.02 -18.58 -0.67
N SER A 5 9.75 -18.23 -0.78
CA SER A 5 9.19 -17.07 -0.07
C SER A 5 9.29 -17.27 1.44
N MET A 6 9.95 -16.34 2.12
CA MET A 6 10.22 -16.41 3.56
C MET A 6 9.33 -15.44 4.35
N PRO A 7 8.89 -15.79 5.58
CA PRO A 7 8.16 -14.88 6.45
C PRO A 7 9.08 -13.72 6.87
N LEU A 8 8.49 -12.61 7.33
CA LEU A 8 9.21 -11.35 7.57
C LEU A 8 10.43 -11.47 8.51
N GLN A 9 10.37 -12.41 9.46
CA GLN A 9 11.40 -12.65 10.48
C GLN A 9 12.61 -13.46 9.97
N ASP A 10 12.51 -14.12 8.81
CA ASP A 10 13.56 -14.97 8.23
C ASP A 10 14.29 -14.27 7.07
N LEU A 11 13.94 -13.02 6.75
CA LEU A 11 14.59 -12.24 5.68
C LEU A 11 16.02 -11.82 6.06
N PRO A 12 16.99 -11.93 5.15
CA PRO A 12 18.37 -11.57 5.42
C PRO A 12 18.50 -10.07 5.73
N CYS A 13 19.13 -9.75 6.85
CA CYS A 13 19.46 -8.37 7.21
C CYS A 13 20.65 -7.91 6.35
N LEU A 14 20.45 -6.94 5.45
CA LEU A 14 21.55 -6.28 4.76
C LEU A 14 22.33 -5.40 5.74
N GLY A 15 23.40 -5.98 6.30
CA GLY A 15 24.39 -5.22 7.06
C GLY A 15 25.25 -4.36 6.14
N LEU A 16 25.69 -3.20 6.65
CA LEU A 16 26.64 -2.30 6.01
C LEU A 16 28.02 -2.98 5.78
N GLN A 17 28.16 -3.73 4.69
CA GLN A 17 29.45 -4.01 4.06
C GLN A 17 29.34 -3.90 2.54
N GLY A 18 29.80 -2.77 2.01
CA GLY A 18 29.92 -2.56 0.58
C GLY A 18 31.21 -3.16 0.01
N SER A 19 31.17 -3.42 -1.29
CA SER A 19 32.31 -3.69 -2.17
C SER A 19 33.15 -4.97 -1.92
N ALA A 20 32.97 -5.94 -2.81
CA ALA A 20 34.08 -6.72 -3.33
C ALA A 20 33.85 -7.02 -4.82
N LEU A 21 34.47 -6.21 -5.68
CA LEU A 21 34.59 -6.50 -7.11
C LEU A 21 35.36 -7.82 -7.33
N SER A 22 34.99 -8.50 -8.41
CA SER A 22 35.70 -9.57 -9.11
C SER A 22 37.17 -9.82 -8.71
N GLN A 23 37.51 -11.07 -8.37
CA GLN A 23 38.83 -11.62 -8.72
C GLN A 23 38.83 -13.14 -8.92
N SER A 24 39.76 -13.58 -9.78
CA SER A 24 39.76 -14.88 -10.46
C SER A 24 40.17 -16.05 -9.57
N ARG A 25 39.46 -17.18 -9.68
CA ARG A 25 39.92 -18.47 -9.15
C ARG A 25 41.02 -19.06 -10.04
N ARG A 26 42.28 -18.92 -9.64
CA ARG A 26 43.37 -19.83 -10.07
C ARG A 26 43.70 -20.82 -8.96
N THR A 27 43.79 -22.09 -9.34
CA THR A 27 44.18 -23.22 -8.48
C THR A 27 45.69 -23.22 -8.22
N ASN A 28 46.12 -23.49 -6.97
CA ASN A 28 47.30 -24.34 -6.77
C ASN A 28 47.41 -24.95 -5.35
N LYS A 29 48.24 -25.99 -5.24
CA LYS A 29 48.37 -26.90 -4.08
C LYS A 29 49.60 -26.61 -3.20
N ARG A 30 49.50 -27.07 -1.93
CA ARG A 30 50.52 -27.72 -1.06
C ARG A 30 51.48 -26.90 -0.16
N LYS A 31 51.57 -27.42 1.09
CA LYS A 31 52.74 -27.64 1.98
C LYS A 31 53.18 -26.58 3.03
N SER A 32 52.71 -26.79 4.26
CA SER A 32 53.45 -27.19 5.49
C SER A 32 54.70 -26.45 6.04
N ARG A 33 54.68 -26.31 7.39
CA ARG A 33 55.77 -26.21 8.39
C ARG A 33 56.51 -24.87 8.55
N GLY A 34 56.78 -24.52 9.82
CA GLY A 34 57.81 -23.57 10.25
C GLY A 34 57.36 -22.65 11.40
N SER A 35 58.01 -22.75 12.56
CA SER A 35 57.72 -21.96 13.77
C SER A 35 58.93 -21.12 14.18
N LEU A 36 58.71 -19.93 14.79
CA LEU A 36 59.28 -19.45 16.07
C LEU A 36 59.24 -17.91 16.20
N SER A 37 59.04 -17.42 17.44
CA SER A 37 59.46 -16.14 18.05
C SER A 37 59.45 -14.82 17.27
N GLU A 38 58.98 -13.67 17.75
CA GLU A 38 58.24 -13.20 18.96
C GLU A 38 57.70 -11.77 18.61
N GLY A 39 56.99 -10.97 19.41
CA GLY A 39 56.51 -11.01 20.80
C GLY A 39 55.99 -9.58 21.20
N LEU A 40 55.41 -9.42 22.41
CA LEU A 40 54.87 -8.14 22.99
C LEU A 40 53.60 -7.59 22.27
N ASP A 41 52.50 -7.16 22.90
CA ASP A 41 52.11 -7.04 24.33
C ASP A 41 50.57 -7.13 24.54
N THR A 42 50.17 -7.51 25.76
CA THR A 42 48.89 -7.24 26.48
C THR A 42 47.51 -7.49 25.83
N GLU A 43 46.79 -8.49 26.38
CA GLU A 43 45.48 -8.40 27.09
C GLU A 43 44.33 -7.51 26.53
N CYS A 44 43.04 -7.91 26.51
CA CYS A 44 42.39 -9.14 26.96
C CYS A 44 40.99 -9.31 26.31
N THR A 45 40.67 -10.46 25.71
CA THR A 45 39.28 -10.84 25.36
C THR A 45 39.12 -12.35 25.50
N THR A 46 38.46 -12.79 26.57
CA THR A 46 38.33 -14.22 26.92
C THR A 46 37.21 -14.90 26.14
N THR A 47 37.54 -15.49 25.00
CA THR A 47 36.65 -16.31 24.16
C THR A 47 36.51 -17.77 24.62
N GLU A 48 36.65 -18.06 25.92
CA GLU A 48 36.69 -19.42 26.49
C GLU A 48 35.34 -19.96 27.03
N LEU A 49 34.22 -19.70 26.36
CA LEU A 49 32.91 -20.25 26.75
C LEU A 49 32.12 -20.95 25.61
N ILE A 50 32.82 -21.38 24.53
CA ILE A 50 32.19 -22.04 23.37
C ILE A 50 32.54 -23.54 23.25
N GLN A 51 33.30 -24.13 24.19
CA GLN A 51 33.55 -25.58 24.23
C GLN A 51 32.99 -26.27 25.49
N GLN A 52 31.67 -26.48 25.54
CA GLN A 52 31.07 -27.54 26.40
C GLN A 52 29.61 -27.91 26.05
N TRP A 53 29.26 -27.99 24.77
CA TRP A 53 27.92 -28.47 24.33
C TRP A 53 27.94 -29.93 23.85
N SER A 54 28.15 -30.85 24.78
CA SER A 54 27.72 -32.25 24.63
C SER A 54 26.29 -32.40 25.16
N PRO A 55 25.38 -33.15 24.50
CA PRO A 55 24.01 -33.30 24.99
C PRO A 55 23.97 -33.99 26.35
N ARG A 56 23.33 -33.38 27.35
CA ARG A 56 23.12 -34.03 28.65
C ARG A 56 22.23 -35.27 28.48
N HIS A 57 22.72 -36.42 28.93
CA HIS A 57 21.99 -37.70 28.89
C HIS A 57 20.60 -37.57 29.54
N LYS A 58 19.60 -38.26 28.96
CA LYS A 58 18.25 -38.33 29.52
C LYS A 58 18.29 -38.98 30.92
N HIS A 59 18.14 -38.20 31.98
CA HIS A 59 17.80 -38.78 33.28
C HIS A 59 16.39 -39.37 33.25
N GLN A 60 16.29 -40.62 33.68
CA GLN A 60 15.07 -41.40 33.74
C GLN A 60 14.12 -40.80 34.79
N ARG A 61 12.86 -40.60 34.43
CA ARG A 61 11.86 -40.10 35.39
C ARG A 61 11.49 -41.21 36.37
N LEU A 62 11.83 -41.02 37.65
CA LEU A 62 11.23 -41.77 38.74
C LEU A 62 9.72 -41.45 38.81
N ILE A 63 8.90 -42.49 38.69
CA ILE A 63 7.44 -42.38 38.80
C ILE A 63 7.08 -42.43 40.28
N CYS A 64 6.75 -41.28 40.87
CA CYS A 64 6.08 -41.25 42.16
C CYS A 64 4.61 -41.63 41.95
N LYS A 65 4.20 -42.81 42.43
CA LYS A 65 2.78 -43.18 42.54
C LYS A 65 2.08 -42.21 43.50
N GLY A 66 1.15 -41.42 42.99
CA GLY A 66 0.18 -40.68 43.80
C GLY A 66 -0.94 -41.62 44.24
N LYS A 67 -1.41 -41.49 45.49
CA LYS A 67 -2.52 -42.30 46.03
C LYS A 67 -3.81 -42.01 45.27
N GLU A 68 -4.62 -43.05 45.13
CA GLU A 68 -6.01 -42.96 44.70
C GLU A 68 -6.81 -42.15 45.74
N ASN A 69 -7.67 -41.25 45.26
CA ASN A 69 -8.76 -40.65 46.03
C ASN A 69 -10.02 -40.81 45.20
N GLU A 70 -10.99 -41.56 45.72
CA GLU A 70 -12.37 -41.51 45.24
C GLU A 70 -12.99 -40.15 45.60
N GLY A 71 -13.95 -39.68 44.79
CA GLY A 71 -14.70 -38.46 45.06
C GLY A 71 -14.59 -37.40 43.96
N SER A 72 -15.74 -37.06 43.38
CA SER A 72 -15.86 -36.19 42.21
C SER A 72 -15.47 -34.73 42.47
N GLN A 73 -14.36 -34.25 41.89
CA GLN A 73 -14.22 -32.83 41.53
C GLN A 73 -13.24 -32.61 40.37
N PHE A 74 -13.74 -32.17 39.22
CA PHE A 74 -12.90 -31.72 38.09
C PHE A 74 -12.25 -30.37 38.41
N VAL A 75 -11.14 -30.38 39.14
CA VAL A 75 -10.34 -29.16 39.36
C VAL A 75 -9.42 -28.96 38.16
N LEU A 76 -9.68 -27.91 37.37
CA LEU A 76 -8.73 -27.36 36.40
C LEU A 76 -7.54 -26.72 37.14
N ALA A 77 -6.64 -27.57 37.64
CA ALA A 77 -5.41 -27.15 38.29
C ALA A 77 -4.54 -26.40 37.28
N ARG A 78 -4.63 -25.07 37.26
CA ARG A 78 -3.63 -24.20 36.62
C ARG A 78 -2.28 -24.64 37.15
N ARG A 79 -1.42 -25.19 36.29
CA ARG A 79 -0.03 -25.52 36.66
C ARG A 79 0.58 -24.25 37.25
N SER A 80 0.86 -24.27 38.55
CA SER A 80 1.66 -23.22 39.18
C SER A 80 2.92 -23.05 38.35
N ARG A 81 3.15 -21.85 37.80
CA ARG A 81 4.43 -21.53 37.16
C ARG A 81 5.47 -21.83 38.24
N ARG A 82 6.35 -22.81 38.00
CA ARG A 82 7.48 -23.09 38.90
C ARG A 82 8.13 -21.75 39.20
N LYS A 83 8.08 -21.33 40.47
CA LYS A 83 8.65 -20.08 40.93
C LYS A 83 10.16 -20.22 40.73
N LYS A 84 10.65 -19.71 39.59
CA LYS A 84 12.05 -19.81 39.20
C LYS A 84 12.83 -19.09 40.30
N GLU A 85 13.80 -19.76 40.89
CA GLU A 85 14.52 -19.22 42.05
C GLU A 85 15.10 -17.86 41.72
N CYS A 86 14.95 -16.92 42.65
CA CYS A 86 15.23 -15.52 42.42
C CYS A 86 16.74 -15.30 42.48
N THR A 87 17.43 -15.54 41.35
CA THR A 87 18.78 -14.98 41.14
C THR A 87 18.68 -13.47 41.29
N SER A 88 19.55 -12.88 42.09
CA SER A 88 19.52 -11.48 42.54
C SER A 88 19.72 -10.48 41.39
N GLY A 89 18.66 -10.25 40.60
CA GLY A 89 18.67 -9.39 39.43
C GLY A 89 17.25 -9.04 38.96
N ILE A 90 17.15 -7.97 38.17
CA ILE A 90 15.87 -7.44 37.69
C ILE A 90 15.25 -8.42 36.67
N SER A 91 14.02 -8.87 36.95
CA SER A 91 13.31 -9.86 36.13
C SER A 91 12.22 -9.22 35.27
N TRP A 92 12.49 -9.10 33.97
CA TRP A 92 11.54 -8.62 32.96
C TRP A 92 10.32 -9.54 32.76
N ASP A 93 10.36 -10.79 33.24
CA ASP A 93 9.24 -11.74 33.17
C ASP A 93 7.98 -11.26 33.92
N HIS A 94 8.14 -10.33 34.85
CA HIS A 94 7.07 -9.78 35.70
C HIS A 94 6.48 -8.46 35.18
N LEU A 95 7.10 -7.83 34.17
CA LEU A 95 6.59 -6.61 33.57
C LEU A 95 5.21 -6.88 32.91
N PRO A 96 4.17 -6.06 33.10
CA PRO A 96 2.86 -6.21 32.44
C PRO A 96 2.94 -6.24 30.90
N ASP A 97 1.95 -6.87 30.25
CA ASP A 97 1.90 -7.00 28.79
C ASP A 97 1.78 -5.63 28.12
N GLU A 98 1.04 -4.70 28.73
CA GLU A 98 0.83 -3.33 28.24
C GLU A 98 2.13 -2.53 28.19
N LEU A 99 3.01 -2.71 29.18
CA LEU A 99 4.32 -2.05 29.22
C LEU A 99 5.30 -2.68 28.22
N LEU A 100 5.24 -4.00 28.02
CA LEU A 100 5.98 -4.66 26.93
C LEU A 100 5.50 -4.17 25.55
N LEU A 101 4.20 -4.03 25.33
CA LEU A 101 3.64 -3.46 24.10
C LEU A 101 4.10 -2.01 23.89
N ARG A 102 4.17 -1.18 24.94
CA ARG A 102 4.73 0.19 24.84
C ARG A 102 6.22 0.19 24.49
N ILE A 103 7.02 -0.75 25.02
CA ILE A 103 8.43 -0.91 24.63
C ILE A 103 8.52 -1.35 23.15
N PHE A 104 7.74 -2.35 22.73
CA PHE A 104 7.71 -2.86 21.35
C PHE A 104 7.17 -1.85 20.33
N PHE A 105 6.30 -0.93 20.75
CA PHE A 105 5.83 0.18 19.92
C PHE A 105 6.95 1.15 19.53
N CYS A 106 8.00 1.26 20.35
CA CYS A 106 9.19 2.07 20.06
C CYS A 106 10.17 1.39 19.09
N LEU A 107 10.01 0.09 18.79
CA LEU A 107 10.93 -0.66 17.93
C LEU A 107 10.55 -0.54 16.44
N PRO A 108 11.55 -0.43 15.53
CA PRO A 108 11.33 -0.58 14.10
C PRO A 108 10.96 -2.02 13.75
N LEU A 109 10.41 -2.24 12.54
CA LEU A 109 9.90 -3.54 12.10
C LEU A 109 10.91 -4.69 12.26
N GLN A 110 12.17 -4.48 11.85
CA GLN A 110 13.20 -5.52 11.91
C GLN A 110 13.53 -5.94 13.34
N ASP A 111 13.64 -5.00 14.27
CA ASP A 111 13.91 -5.31 15.69
C ASP A 111 12.68 -5.87 16.39
N LEU A 112 11.48 -5.38 16.06
CA LEU A 112 10.22 -5.94 16.52
C LEU A 112 10.10 -7.42 16.15
N LEU A 113 10.45 -7.79 14.91
CA LEU A 113 10.48 -9.17 14.45
C LEU A 113 11.56 -10.00 15.18
N ARG A 114 12.76 -9.44 15.42
CA ARG A 114 13.80 -10.09 16.24
C ARG A 114 13.28 -10.40 17.66
N MET A 115 12.47 -9.53 18.26
CA MET A 115 11.87 -9.79 19.59
C MET A 115 10.94 -11.01 19.61
N SER A 116 10.40 -11.45 18.46
CA SER A 116 9.53 -12.64 18.40
C SER A 116 10.27 -13.92 18.83
N THR A 117 11.58 -13.96 18.61
CA THR A 117 12.44 -15.13 18.86
C THR A 117 12.79 -15.33 20.35
N VAL A 118 12.64 -14.30 21.18
CA VAL A 118 13.14 -14.28 22.57
C VAL A 118 12.41 -15.29 23.47
N CYS A 119 11.08 -15.26 23.47
CA CYS A 119 10.28 -16.23 24.22
C CYS A 119 8.82 -16.30 23.73
N LYS A 120 8.09 -17.35 24.12
CA LYS A 120 6.67 -17.57 23.74
C LYS A 120 5.72 -16.45 24.16
N ARG A 121 6.05 -15.64 25.17
CA ARG A 121 5.27 -14.46 25.57
C ARG A 121 5.51 -13.33 24.57
N TRP A 122 6.77 -13.02 24.31
CA TRP A 122 7.18 -11.95 23.39
C TRP A 122 6.72 -12.24 21.96
N TYR A 123 6.84 -13.49 21.49
CA TYR A 123 6.27 -13.93 20.21
C TYR A 123 4.79 -13.52 20.03
N ARG A 124 3.96 -13.71 21.08
CA ARG A 124 2.53 -13.37 21.02
C ARG A 124 2.32 -11.85 20.98
N LEU A 125 3.00 -11.12 21.87
CA LEU A 125 2.88 -9.66 21.98
C LEU A 125 3.44 -8.94 20.74
N VAL A 126 4.47 -9.48 20.10
CA VAL A 126 5.05 -8.94 18.86
C VAL A 126 4.04 -8.92 17.72
N PHE A 127 3.09 -9.86 17.69
CA PHE A 127 2.00 -9.93 16.69
C PHE A 127 0.66 -9.42 17.23
N ASP A 128 0.67 -8.61 18.29
CA ASP A 128 -0.53 -7.93 18.80
C ASP A 128 -0.99 -6.80 17.86
N GLU A 129 -2.30 -6.68 17.65
CA GLU A 129 -2.93 -5.73 16.72
C GLU A 129 -2.49 -4.28 16.98
N SER A 130 -2.28 -3.90 18.25
CA SER A 130 -1.87 -2.54 18.64
C SER A 130 -0.54 -2.10 18.02
N LEU A 131 0.32 -3.06 17.62
CA LEU A 131 1.60 -2.79 17.00
C LEU A 131 1.51 -2.67 15.46
N TRP A 132 0.58 -3.36 14.82
CA TRP A 132 0.56 -3.52 13.35
C TRP A 132 -0.42 -2.60 12.61
N HIS A 133 -0.97 -1.60 13.30
CA HIS A 133 -1.94 -0.64 12.75
C HIS A 133 -1.55 -0.06 11.37
N SER A 134 -0.26 0.20 11.13
CA SER A 134 0.25 0.69 9.86
C SER A 134 1.59 0.09 9.44
N VAL A 135 1.64 -0.44 8.21
CA VAL A 135 2.80 -1.15 7.63
C VAL A 135 3.12 -0.63 6.23
N ASP A 136 4.40 -0.40 5.97
CA ASP A 136 4.98 -0.10 4.65
C ASP A 136 5.96 -1.20 4.24
N LEU A 137 5.62 -1.92 3.16
CA LEU A 137 6.40 -3.01 2.56
C LEU A 137 7.03 -2.58 1.21
N GLU A 138 6.99 -1.30 0.87
CA GLU A 138 7.54 -0.79 -0.39
C GLU A 138 9.02 -1.19 -0.57
N GLY A 139 9.32 -1.71 -1.77
CA GLY A 139 10.66 -2.16 -2.16
C GLY A 139 10.99 -3.63 -1.83
N MET A 140 10.12 -4.36 -1.12
CA MET A 140 10.36 -5.78 -0.85
C MET A 140 10.23 -6.66 -2.10
N THR A 141 11.17 -7.59 -2.27
CA THR A 141 11.12 -8.68 -3.25
C THR A 141 10.56 -9.96 -2.61
N HIS A 142 9.86 -10.80 -3.37
CA HIS A 142 9.28 -12.09 -2.92
C HIS A 142 8.30 -11.97 -1.74
N MET A 143 7.31 -11.07 -1.83
CA MET A 143 6.47 -10.70 -0.67
C MET A 143 5.41 -11.71 -0.23
N GLY A 144 5.15 -12.82 -0.95
CA GLY A 144 3.96 -13.66 -0.72
C GLY A 144 3.72 -14.05 0.74
N ALA A 145 4.74 -14.62 1.40
CA ALA A 145 4.67 -15.00 2.81
C ALA A 145 4.63 -13.79 3.77
N ALA A 146 5.40 -12.73 3.48
CA ALA A 146 5.44 -11.50 4.28
C ALA A 146 4.09 -10.77 4.29
N LEU A 147 3.48 -10.61 3.12
CA LEU A 147 2.14 -10.03 2.95
C LEU A 147 1.09 -10.90 3.64
N GLN A 148 1.11 -12.23 3.45
CA GLN A 148 0.18 -13.14 4.13
C GLN A 148 0.31 -13.09 5.67
N GLN A 149 1.52 -12.83 6.19
CA GLN A 149 1.76 -12.61 7.62
C GLN A 149 1.16 -11.27 8.09
N VAL A 150 1.42 -10.17 7.38
CA VAL A 150 0.91 -8.83 7.70
C VAL A 150 -0.61 -8.75 7.63
N LEU A 151 -1.25 -9.41 6.65
CA LEU A 151 -2.72 -9.48 6.57
C LEU A 151 -3.34 -10.15 7.80
N LYS A 152 -2.61 -11.02 8.51
CA LYS A 152 -3.07 -11.71 9.73
C LYS A 152 -2.88 -10.91 11.02
N THR A 153 -2.22 -9.75 11.00
CA THR A 153 -1.93 -8.95 12.22
C THR A 153 -2.96 -7.86 12.52
N GLY A 154 -4.08 -7.80 11.79
CA GLY A 154 -5.10 -6.75 11.97
C GLY A 154 -4.67 -5.37 11.44
N VAL A 155 -3.74 -5.33 10.48
CA VAL A 155 -3.30 -4.10 9.83
C VAL A 155 -4.47 -3.28 9.28
N ARG A 156 -4.49 -1.97 9.55
CA ARG A 156 -5.53 -1.03 9.05
C ARG A 156 -5.04 -0.17 7.89
N ARG A 157 -3.73 0.11 7.84
CA ARG A 157 -3.04 0.82 6.76
C ARG A 157 -1.93 -0.06 6.18
N LEU A 158 -2.04 -0.42 4.92
CA LEU A 158 -1.02 -1.21 4.20
C LEU A 158 -0.56 -0.46 2.96
N ARG A 159 0.75 -0.20 2.87
CA ARG A 159 1.42 0.26 1.64
C ARG A 159 2.27 -0.86 1.07
N CYS A 160 2.02 -1.17 -0.20
CA CYS A 160 2.57 -2.31 -0.95
C CYS A 160 2.72 -1.94 -2.45
N SER A 161 3.07 -0.68 -2.73
CA SER A 161 3.27 -0.15 -4.08
C SER A 161 4.56 -0.67 -4.73
N ARG A 162 4.53 -0.87 -6.06
CA ARG A 162 5.68 -1.27 -6.89
C ARG A 162 6.35 -2.59 -6.45
N ALA A 163 5.53 -3.56 -6.05
CA ALA A 163 5.99 -4.78 -5.41
C ALA A 163 5.63 -6.06 -6.18
N PHE A 164 6.39 -7.14 -5.96
CA PHE A 164 6.25 -8.41 -6.68
C PHE A 164 5.74 -9.52 -5.75
N VAL A 165 4.59 -10.09 -6.09
CA VAL A 165 3.95 -11.21 -5.38
C VAL A 165 3.84 -12.38 -6.34
N GLU A 166 4.66 -13.42 -6.15
CA GLU A 166 4.69 -14.60 -7.04
C GLU A 166 3.42 -15.45 -6.90
N GLU A 167 3.21 -15.96 -5.69
CA GLU A 167 2.03 -16.74 -5.32
C GLU A 167 1.60 -16.36 -3.90
N LEU A 168 0.29 -16.24 -3.69
CA LEU A 168 -0.29 -15.95 -2.39
C LEU A 168 -1.66 -16.64 -2.30
N HIS A 169 -1.74 -17.65 -1.44
CA HIS A 169 -2.99 -18.31 -1.08
C HIS A 169 -3.43 -17.82 0.29
N PHE A 170 -4.26 -16.77 0.33
CA PHE A 170 -4.85 -16.30 1.57
C PHE A 170 -6.01 -17.21 1.99
N THR A 171 -5.71 -18.19 2.84
CA THR A 171 -6.68 -19.14 3.41
C THR A 171 -7.35 -18.64 4.69
N GLY A 172 -7.17 -17.36 5.04
CA GLY A 172 -7.82 -16.75 6.19
C GLY A 172 -9.30 -16.49 5.90
N THR A 173 -10.20 -16.98 6.76
CA THR A 173 -11.65 -16.79 6.64
C THR A 173 -12.18 -15.55 7.38
N SER A 174 -11.33 -14.92 8.20
CA SER A 174 -11.68 -13.72 8.97
C SER A 174 -11.69 -12.47 8.07
N PRO A 175 -12.63 -11.53 8.26
CA PRO A 175 -12.60 -10.25 7.56
C PRO A 175 -11.32 -9.47 7.91
N LEU A 176 -10.77 -8.79 6.90
CA LEU A 176 -9.60 -7.93 7.06
C LEU A 176 -10.05 -6.56 7.59
N GLN A 177 -9.34 -6.02 8.59
CA GLN A 177 -9.59 -4.69 9.16
C GLN A 177 -8.99 -3.54 8.33
N ILE A 178 -8.66 -3.79 7.07
CA ILE A 178 -7.92 -2.85 6.23
C ILE A 178 -8.86 -1.73 5.77
N VAL A 179 -8.43 -0.51 6.04
CA VAL A 179 -9.14 0.73 5.71
C VAL A 179 -8.44 1.48 4.58
N GLN A 180 -7.10 1.45 4.57
CA GLN A 180 -6.28 2.14 3.58
C GLN A 180 -5.26 1.17 2.97
N MET A 181 -5.36 0.92 1.66
CA MET A 181 -4.53 -0.05 0.95
C MET A 181 -4.01 0.51 -0.38
N ASP A 182 -2.69 0.51 -0.55
CA ASP A 182 -2.03 0.85 -1.82
C ASP A 182 -1.26 -0.35 -2.36
N LEU A 183 -1.71 -0.88 -3.49
CA LEU A 183 -1.07 -1.94 -4.28
C LEU A 183 -0.64 -1.42 -5.68
N SER A 184 -0.56 -0.11 -5.87
CA SER A 184 -0.32 0.50 -7.20
C SER A 184 1.00 0.09 -7.84
N SER A 185 0.95 -0.13 -9.15
CA SER A 185 2.10 -0.52 -10.00
C SER A 185 2.82 -1.79 -9.52
N SER A 186 2.15 -2.64 -8.75
CA SER A 186 2.65 -3.93 -8.32
C SER A 186 2.37 -5.01 -9.37
N ILE A 187 3.00 -6.17 -9.22
CA ILE A 187 2.75 -7.36 -10.02
C ILE A 187 2.19 -8.40 -9.05
N ILE A 188 0.87 -8.59 -9.13
CA ILE A 188 0.09 -9.47 -8.24
C ILE A 188 -0.85 -10.28 -9.13
N PRO A 189 -0.84 -11.64 -9.07
CA PRO A 189 -1.81 -12.47 -9.77
C PRO A 189 -3.24 -12.10 -9.39
N THR A 190 -4.15 -12.05 -10.36
CA THR A 190 -5.55 -11.69 -10.14
C THR A 190 -6.22 -12.57 -9.08
N SER A 191 -5.90 -13.88 -9.05
CA SER A 191 -6.39 -14.82 -8.02
C SER A 191 -5.87 -14.52 -6.60
N ALA A 192 -4.64 -14.03 -6.47
CA ALA A 192 -4.11 -13.56 -5.19
C ALA A 192 -4.83 -12.28 -4.74
N LEU A 193 -5.04 -11.33 -5.65
CA LEU A 193 -5.77 -10.09 -5.38
C LEU A 193 -7.24 -10.36 -5.00
N GLU A 194 -7.92 -11.25 -5.71
CA GLU A 194 -9.25 -11.79 -5.35
C GLU A 194 -9.29 -12.29 -3.92
N SER A 195 -8.32 -13.13 -3.52
CA SER A 195 -8.25 -13.72 -2.17
C SER A 195 -8.09 -12.68 -1.04
N ILE A 196 -7.56 -11.49 -1.35
CA ILE A 196 -7.38 -10.39 -0.40
C ILE A 196 -8.63 -9.49 -0.38
N ILE A 197 -9.06 -9.02 -1.55
CA ILE A 197 -10.17 -8.06 -1.66
C ILE A 197 -11.51 -8.70 -1.24
N CYS A 198 -11.70 -10.00 -1.47
CA CYS A 198 -12.92 -10.69 -1.06
C CYS A 198 -13.13 -10.70 0.46
N HIS A 199 -12.08 -10.48 1.28
CA HIS A 199 -12.14 -10.36 2.74
C HIS A 199 -12.20 -8.91 3.26
N CYS A 200 -12.08 -7.90 2.38
CA CYS A 200 -12.11 -6.50 2.75
C CYS A 200 -13.55 -5.94 2.80
N ARG A 201 -13.94 -5.32 3.93
CA ARG A 201 -15.29 -4.73 4.15
C ARG A 201 -15.27 -3.33 4.79
N GLN A 202 -14.07 -2.79 5.03
CA GLN A 202 -13.86 -1.52 5.73
C GLN A 202 -13.00 -0.54 4.92
N LEU A 203 -12.83 -0.78 3.61
CA LEU A 203 -12.00 0.07 2.76
C LEU A 203 -12.63 1.46 2.61
N GLU A 204 -11.87 2.48 2.97
CA GLU A 204 -12.15 3.90 2.73
C GLU A 204 -11.24 4.45 1.62
N TYR A 205 -10.00 3.95 1.51
CA TYR A 205 -9.00 4.41 0.55
C TYR A 205 -8.31 3.22 -0.12
N LEU A 206 -8.42 3.12 -1.45
CA LEU A 206 -7.85 2.01 -2.22
C LEU A 206 -7.17 2.51 -3.49
N SER A 207 -5.98 1.96 -3.77
CA SER A 207 -5.30 2.12 -5.06
C SER A 207 -4.85 0.76 -5.60
N LEU A 208 -5.38 0.40 -6.76
CA LEU A 208 -5.06 -0.79 -7.55
C LEU A 208 -4.44 -0.42 -8.90
N GLU A 209 -3.99 0.82 -9.07
CA GLU A 209 -3.52 1.39 -10.35
C GLU A 209 -2.52 0.48 -11.09
N GLY A 210 -2.82 0.18 -12.35
CA GLY A 210 -2.01 -0.66 -13.24
C GLY A 210 -2.15 -2.17 -13.03
N LEU A 211 -3.09 -2.64 -12.20
CA LEU A 211 -3.33 -4.07 -11.97
C LEU A 211 -4.39 -4.65 -12.91
N GLN A 212 -4.19 -5.91 -13.31
CA GLN A 212 -5.23 -6.70 -13.98
C GLN A 212 -6.24 -7.22 -12.96
N LEU A 213 -7.50 -6.82 -13.11
CA LEU A 213 -8.60 -7.13 -12.22
C LEU A 213 -9.53 -8.20 -12.83
N SER A 214 -10.69 -8.37 -12.21
CA SER A 214 -11.77 -9.27 -12.61
C SER A 214 -13.10 -8.80 -12.02
N ASP A 215 -14.23 -9.25 -12.57
CA ASP A 215 -15.57 -8.93 -12.06
C ASP A 215 -15.75 -9.36 -10.59
N THR A 216 -15.10 -10.45 -10.16
CA THR A 216 -15.11 -10.93 -8.77
C THR A 216 -14.41 -9.96 -7.81
N ILE A 217 -13.36 -9.26 -8.26
CA ILE A 217 -12.72 -8.17 -7.50
C ILE A 217 -13.67 -6.98 -7.41
N ILE A 218 -14.21 -6.50 -8.54
CA ILE A 218 -15.10 -5.33 -8.58
C ILE A 218 -16.37 -5.57 -7.74
N ASN A 219 -16.99 -6.73 -7.86
CA ASN A 219 -18.14 -7.15 -7.05
C ASN A 219 -17.79 -7.38 -5.57
N SER A 220 -16.51 -7.53 -5.23
CA SER A 220 -16.04 -7.54 -3.84
C SER A 220 -15.77 -6.12 -3.32
N LEU A 221 -15.32 -5.20 -4.18
CA LEU A 221 -15.20 -3.77 -3.84
C LEU A 221 -16.56 -3.14 -3.54
N ALA A 222 -17.60 -3.50 -4.30
CA ALA A 222 -18.99 -3.07 -4.08
C ALA A 222 -19.49 -3.29 -2.63
N LYS A 223 -18.87 -4.20 -1.86
CA LYS A 223 -19.17 -4.50 -0.46
C LYS A 223 -18.51 -3.54 0.54
N ASN A 224 -17.98 -2.41 0.07
CA ASN A 224 -17.34 -1.35 0.86
C ASN A 224 -18.10 -0.02 0.64
N PRO A 225 -19.27 0.20 1.28
CA PRO A 225 -20.09 1.39 1.05
C PRO A 225 -19.44 2.69 1.54
N ASN A 226 -18.45 2.59 2.43
CA ASN A 226 -17.69 3.71 3.00
C ASN A 226 -16.45 4.08 2.17
N LEU A 227 -16.32 3.57 0.94
CA LEU A 227 -15.17 3.86 0.08
C LEU A 227 -15.21 5.34 -0.35
N LEU A 228 -14.23 6.13 0.10
CA LEU A 228 -14.12 7.57 -0.15
C LEU A 228 -13.20 7.87 -1.34
N GLN A 229 -12.09 7.13 -1.47
CA GLN A 229 -11.11 7.31 -2.53
C GLN A 229 -10.76 5.99 -3.21
N LEU A 230 -10.93 5.95 -4.53
CA LEU A 230 -10.67 4.78 -5.36
C LEU A 230 -9.83 5.14 -6.59
N ASN A 231 -8.67 4.50 -6.72
CA ASN A 231 -7.81 4.61 -7.90
C ASN A 231 -7.70 3.24 -8.59
N LEU A 232 -8.34 3.15 -9.75
CA LEU A 232 -8.31 2.03 -10.70
C LEU A 232 -7.60 2.44 -12.02
N GLY A 233 -6.79 3.51 -12.02
CA GLY A 233 -6.16 4.00 -13.26
C GLY A 233 -5.33 2.90 -13.95
N GLY A 234 -5.44 2.77 -15.27
CA GLY A 234 -4.72 1.76 -16.05
C GLY A 234 -5.10 0.30 -15.75
N CYS A 235 -6.20 0.04 -15.05
CA CYS A 235 -6.67 -1.31 -14.80
C CYS A 235 -7.42 -1.92 -16.01
N SER A 236 -7.47 -3.25 -16.07
CA SER A 236 -8.18 -3.99 -17.12
C SER A 236 -8.84 -5.26 -16.56
N GLY A 237 -9.57 -5.99 -17.41
CA GLY A 237 -10.08 -7.33 -17.07
C GLY A 237 -11.46 -7.40 -16.38
N PHE A 238 -12.19 -6.29 -16.27
CA PHE A 238 -13.52 -6.25 -15.66
C PHE A 238 -14.57 -5.61 -16.58
N SER A 239 -15.84 -5.96 -16.37
CA SER A 239 -16.96 -5.64 -17.25
C SER A 239 -17.75 -4.39 -16.84
N ALA A 240 -18.42 -3.78 -17.81
CA ALA A 240 -19.24 -2.60 -17.60
C ALA A 240 -20.39 -2.81 -16.58
N PRO A 241 -21.11 -3.96 -16.55
CA PRO A 241 -22.11 -4.21 -15.52
C PRO A 241 -21.52 -4.28 -14.10
N ALA A 242 -20.43 -5.04 -13.89
CA ALA A 242 -19.79 -5.13 -12.58
C ALA A 242 -19.33 -3.75 -12.07
N LEU A 243 -18.80 -2.91 -12.97
CA LEU A 243 -18.45 -1.53 -12.67
C LEU A 243 -19.67 -0.68 -12.27
N ALA A 244 -20.82 -0.83 -12.95
CA ALA A 244 -22.05 -0.11 -12.61
C ALA A 244 -22.55 -0.49 -11.21
N ASP A 245 -22.62 -1.78 -10.91
CA ASP A 245 -23.08 -2.31 -9.62
C ASP A 245 -22.18 -1.83 -8.46
N MET A 246 -20.86 -1.77 -8.70
CA MET A 246 -19.90 -1.24 -7.72
C MET A 246 -20.08 0.26 -7.47
N LEU A 247 -20.20 1.07 -8.52
CA LEU A 247 -20.41 2.51 -8.39
C LEU A 247 -21.77 2.86 -7.73
N ALA A 248 -22.82 2.09 -8.03
CA ALA A 248 -24.13 2.23 -7.39
C ALA A 248 -24.09 1.84 -5.90
N SER A 249 -23.26 0.87 -5.52
CA SER A 249 -23.10 0.41 -4.12
C SER A 249 -22.20 1.33 -3.28
N CYS A 250 -21.14 1.88 -3.88
CA CYS A 250 -20.16 2.74 -3.22
C CYS A 250 -20.59 4.22 -3.28
N SER A 251 -21.72 4.53 -2.63
CA SER A 251 -22.33 5.87 -2.66
C SER A 251 -21.53 6.99 -1.97
N SER A 252 -20.50 6.65 -1.20
CA SER A 252 -19.65 7.60 -0.45
C SER A 252 -18.41 8.10 -1.21
N ILE A 253 -18.19 7.69 -2.48
CA ILE A 253 -16.97 8.04 -3.21
C ILE A 253 -16.90 9.56 -3.42
N GLU A 254 -15.81 10.17 -2.94
CA GLU A 254 -15.48 11.59 -3.13
C GLU A 254 -14.44 11.76 -4.25
N GLN A 255 -13.45 10.86 -4.31
CA GLN A 255 -12.38 10.88 -5.31
C GLN A 255 -12.31 9.57 -6.09
N LEU A 256 -12.41 9.66 -7.41
CA LEU A 256 -12.38 8.52 -8.31
C LEU A 256 -11.40 8.74 -9.45
N ASN A 257 -10.48 7.80 -9.65
CA ASN A 257 -9.63 7.74 -10.83
C ASN A 257 -9.84 6.39 -11.52
N ILE A 258 -10.37 6.40 -12.74
CA ILE A 258 -10.47 5.21 -13.62
C ILE A 258 -9.76 5.50 -14.96
N SER A 259 -8.88 6.51 -15.01
CA SER A 259 -8.22 6.92 -16.26
C SER A 259 -7.44 5.79 -16.93
N TRP A 260 -7.37 5.78 -18.26
CA TRP A 260 -6.57 4.84 -19.06
C TRP A 260 -6.91 3.34 -18.89
N CYS A 261 -8.09 3.00 -18.36
CA CYS A 261 -8.59 1.63 -18.39
C CYS A 261 -8.97 1.16 -19.80
N GLU A 262 -8.96 -0.15 -20.03
CA GLU A 262 -9.37 -0.78 -21.30
C GLU A 262 -10.90 -0.77 -21.46
N PHE A 263 -11.48 0.42 -21.65
CA PHE A 263 -12.92 0.65 -21.62
C PHE A 263 -13.55 0.83 -22.99
N SER A 264 -14.64 0.10 -23.22
CA SER A 264 -15.60 0.39 -24.29
C SER A 264 -16.59 1.49 -23.90
N ASN A 265 -17.31 2.03 -24.87
CA ASN A 265 -18.35 3.07 -24.69
C ASN A 265 -19.38 2.68 -23.60
N ASN A 266 -19.68 1.39 -23.44
CA ASN A 266 -20.60 0.92 -22.40
C ASN A 266 -20.03 1.08 -20.98
N HIS A 267 -18.71 0.97 -20.79
CA HIS A 267 -18.08 1.25 -19.50
C HIS A 267 -18.18 2.73 -19.16
N VAL A 268 -17.84 3.61 -20.10
CA VAL A 268 -17.93 5.07 -19.92
C VAL A 268 -19.36 5.50 -19.59
N LYS A 269 -20.35 5.01 -20.35
CA LYS A 269 -21.78 5.21 -20.07
C LYS A 269 -22.18 4.72 -18.68
N ASN A 270 -21.70 3.54 -18.27
CA ASN A 270 -22.01 3.01 -16.96
C ASN A 270 -21.37 3.84 -15.83
N VAL A 271 -20.17 4.38 -16.02
CA VAL A 271 -19.57 5.32 -15.06
C VAL A 271 -20.46 6.55 -14.89
N VAL A 272 -20.74 7.30 -15.96
CA VAL A 272 -21.48 8.58 -15.84
C VAL A 272 -22.90 8.41 -15.31
N ASN A 273 -23.55 7.28 -15.59
CA ASN A 273 -24.91 6.97 -15.11
C ASN A 273 -24.98 6.52 -13.64
N HIS A 274 -23.94 5.86 -13.09
CA HIS A 274 -23.99 5.27 -11.74
C HIS A 274 -23.09 5.96 -10.71
N LEU A 275 -22.22 6.89 -11.13
CA LEU A 275 -21.34 7.64 -10.23
C LEU A 275 -22.13 8.40 -9.14
N SER A 276 -21.63 8.41 -7.90
CA SER A 276 -22.32 9.14 -6.82
C SER A 276 -22.29 10.66 -7.02
N PRO A 277 -23.38 11.39 -6.69
CA PRO A 277 -23.39 12.86 -6.63
C PRO A 277 -22.42 13.48 -5.60
N SER A 278 -21.85 12.67 -4.70
CA SER A 278 -20.82 13.08 -3.73
C SER A 278 -19.43 13.28 -4.34
N VAL A 279 -19.21 12.87 -5.59
CA VAL A 279 -17.89 12.97 -6.22
C VAL A 279 -17.49 14.43 -6.42
N THR A 280 -16.33 14.77 -5.86
CA THR A 280 -15.69 16.09 -5.98
C THR A 280 -14.46 16.05 -6.87
N HIS A 281 -13.79 14.90 -7.00
CA HIS A 281 -12.59 14.74 -7.82
C HIS A 281 -12.72 13.52 -8.75
N LEU A 282 -12.74 13.73 -10.06
CA LEU A 282 -12.92 12.66 -11.05
C LEU A 282 -11.84 12.69 -12.13
N ASN A 283 -11.17 11.56 -12.33
CA ASN A 283 -10.35 11.32 -13.52
C ASN A 283 -11.02 10.32 -14.46
N LEU A 284 -11.39 10.81 -15.64
CA LEU A 284 -12.05 10.09 -16.73
C LEU A 284 -11.26 10.25 -18.03
N SER A 285 -9.93 10.44 -17.94
CA SER A 285 -9.03 10.63 -19.09
C SER A 285 -8.63 9.33 -19.80
N GLY A 286 -8.17 9.45 -21.05
CA GLY A 286 -7.59 8.36 -21.84
C GLY A 286 -8.55 7.64 -22.80
N TYR A 287 -9.84 7.97 -22.78
CA TYR A 287 -10.87 7.22 -23.52
C TYR A 287 -11.09 7.63 -24.98
N ARG A 288 -10.46 8.70 -25.46
CA ARG A 288 -10.46 9.16 -26.86
C ARG A 288 -11.86 9.25 -27.50
N GLU A 289 -12.26 8.21 -28.21
CA GLU A 289 -13.51 8.12 -28.97
C GLU A 289 -14.68 7.59 -28.14
N SER A 290 -14.42 6.95 -27.00
CA SER A 290 -15.43 6.32 -26.14
C SER A 290 -16.13 7.29 -25.18
N LEU A 291 -15.59 8.49 -24.96
CA LEU A 291 -16.22 9.56 -24.16
C LEU A 291 -16.80 10.62 -25.09
N THR A 292 -18.13 10.74 -25.12
CA THR A 292 -18.86 11.69 -25.97
C THR A 292 -19.35 12.90 -25.18
N LEU A 293 -19.79 13.94 -25.90
CA LEU A 293 -20.43 15.11 -25.29
C LEU A 293 -21.68 14.76 -24.47
N ASP A 294 -22.46 13.76 -24.88
CA ASP A 294 -23.67 13.36 -24.16
C ASP A 294 -23.34 12.67 -22.83
N ASP A 295 -22.25 11.91 -22.77
CA ASP A 295 -21.74 11.35 -21.51
C ASP A 295 -21.31 12.47 -20.54
N VAL A 296 -20.69 13.55 -21.06
CA VAL A 296 -20.34 14.74 -20.27
C VAL A 296 -21.58 15.48 -19.78
N LYS A 297 -22.64 15.62 -20.59
CA LYS A 297 -23.92 16.21 -20.15
C LYS A 297 -24.53 15.41 -18.98
N VAL A 298 -24.55 14.07 -19.08
CA VAL A 298 -25.05 13.19 -18.01
C VAL A 298 -24.21 13.33 -16.75
N LEU A 299 -22.87 13.33 -16.88
CA LEU A 299 -21.95 13.52 -15.75
C LEU A 299 -22.21 14.84 -15.02
N VAL A 300 -22.27 15.96 -15.76
CA VAL A 300 -22.49 17.30 -15.20
C VAL A 300 -23.85 17.40 -14.50
N ALA A 301 -24.91 16.85 -15.11
CA ALA A 301 -26.25 16.87 -14.53
C ALA A 301 -26.37 16.07 -13.22
N ARG A 302 -25.57 15.00 -13.06
CA ARG A 302 -25.63 14.11 -11.88
C ARG A 302 -24.62 14.45 -10.79
N CYS A 303 -23.47 15.03 -11.14
CA CYS A 303 -22.37 15.33 -10.22
C CYS A 303 -22.01 16.83 -10.21
N PRO A 304 -22.93 17.73 -9.79
CA PRO A 304 -22.70 19.18 -9.83
C PRO A 304 -21.67 19.71 -8.80
N HIS A 305 -21.21 18.85 -7.89
CA HIS A 305 -20.24 19.20 -6.84
C HIS A 305 -18.77 18.94 -7.24
N ILE A 306 -18.51 18.59 -8.51
CA ILE A 306 -17.15 18.35 -9.00
C ILE A 306 -16.31 19.63 -8.90
N GLN A 307 -15.18 19.50 -8.20
CA GLN A 307 -14.15 20.53 -7.98
C GLN A 307 -12.91 20.28 -8.85
N THR A 308 -12.57 19.01 -9.10
CA THR A 308 -11.44 18.62 -9.95
C THR A 308 -11.91 17.62 -11.00
N LEU A 309 -11.77 17.97 -12.28
CA LEU A 309 -12.20 17.15 -13.41
C LEU A 309 -11.08 16.99 -14.43
N ASP A 310 -10.70 15.74 -14.71
CA ASP A 310 -9.70 15.41 -15.73
C ASP A 310 -10.35 14.59 -16.85
N LEU A 311 -10.52 15.22 -18.01
CA LEU A 311 -11.05 14.63 -19.26
C LEU A 311 -9.96 14.58 -20.35
N SER A 312 -8.69 14.57 -19.97
CA SER A 312 -7.57 14.54 -20.93
C SER A 312 -7.68 13.39 -21.93
N ASP A 313 -7.15 13.57 -23.13
CA ASP A 313 -7.16 12.59 -24.22
C ASP A 313 -8.57 12.15 -24.65
N SER A 314 -9.57 13.01 -24.49
CA SER A 314 -10.95 12.80 -24.98
C SER A 314 -11.12 13.52 -26.31
N THR A 315 -10.89 12.81 -27.41
CA THR A 315 -10.77 13.42 -28.75
C THR A 315 -12.09 13.90 -29.31
N GLN A 316 -13.23 13.33 -28.89
CA GLN A 316 -14.57 13.72 -29.34
C GLN A 316 -15.10 15.00 -28.67
N LEU A 317 -14.37 15.57 -27.70
CA LEU A 317 -14.77 16.84 -27.09
C LEU A 317 -14.35 18.02 -27.98
N MET A 318 -15.33 18.83 -28.39
CA MET A 318 -15.15 20.05 -29.16
C MET A 318 -15.47 21.28 -28.30
N ALA A 319 -15.43 22.49 -28.88
CA ALA A 319 -15.68 23.74 -28.14
C ALA A 319 -17.10 23.85 -27.54
N ASP A 320 -18.07 23.09 -28.05
CA ASP A 320 -19.43 22.97 -27.53
C ASP A 320 -19.53 22.19 -26.20
N SER A 321 -18.47 21.49 -25.80
CA SER A 321 -18.36 20.91 -24.45
C SER A 321 -18.11 21.95 -23.36
N LEU A 322 -17.51 23.11 -23.69
CA LEU A 322 -17.13 24.11 -22.70
C LEU A 322 -18.35 24.76 -22.00
N PRO A 323 -19.45 25.12 -22.70
CA PRO A 323 -20.70 25.56 -22.05
C PRO A 323 -21.38 24.50 -21.18
N VAL A 324 -21.15 23.21 -21.44
CA VAL A 324 -21.65 22.12 -20.58
C VAL A 324 -20.82 22.04 -19.31
N LEU A 325 -19.49 22.03 -19.44
CA LEU A 325 -18.56 22.04 -18.30
C LEU A 325 -18.70 23.29 -17.42
N ALA A 326 -19.06 24.44 -18.01
CA ALA A 326 -19.30 25.70 -17.29
C ALA A 326 -20.45 25.62 -16.26
N GLN A 327 -21.32 24.59 -16.32
CA GLN A 327 -22.38 24.38 -15.33
C GLN A 327 -21.84 23.86 -13.98
N LEU A 328 -20.61 23.34 -13.95
CA LEU A 328 -19.91 22.92 -12.73
C LEU A 328 -19.37 24.16 -11.99
N THR A 329 -20.25 24.89 -11.32
CA THR A 329 -19.91 26.15 -10.63
C THR A 329 -18.85 26.02 -9.53
N ASN A 330 -18.65 24.80 -9.00
CA ASN A 330 -17.63 24.48 -8.00
C ASN A 330 -16.26 24.10 -8.57
N LEU A 331 -16.10 24.07 -9.90
CA LEU A 331 -14.90 23.56 -10.57
C LEU A 331 -13.69 24.48 -10.36
N GLN A 332 -12.66 23.93 -9.71
CA GLN A 332 -11.40 24.58 -9.37
C GLN A 332 -10.23 24.13 -10.26
N HIS A 333 -10.25 22.87 -10.71
CA HIS A 333 -9.24 22.29 -11.60
C HIS A 333 -9.91 21.55 -12.75
N LEU A 334 -9.63 21.98 -13.98
CA LEU A 334 -10.04 21.31 -15.20
C LEU A 334 -8.80 20.87 -16.01
N SER A 335 -8.77 19.61 -16.47
CA SER A 335 -7.81 19.17 -17.49
C SER A 335 -8.54 18.72 -18.76
N LEU A 336 -8.12 19.33 -19.88
CA LEU A 336 -8.54 19.07 -21.26
C LEU A 336 -7.31 18.78 -22.14
N SER A 337 -6.21 18.33 -21.53
CA SER A 337 -4.96 18.06 -22.24
C SER A 337 -5.19 17.05 -23.37
N ARG A 338 -4.65 17.33 -24.57
CA ARG A 338 -4.77 16.47 -25.77
C ARG A 338 -6.21 16.23 -26.30
N CYS A 339 -7.20 17.03 -25.90
CA CYS A 339 -8.52 17.09 -26.55
C CYS A 339 -8.48 17.89 -27.88
N TYR A 340 -7.82 17.34 -28.91
CA TYR A 340 -7.33 18.08 -30.10
C TYR A 340 -8.37 18.86 -30.92
N HIS A 341 -9.67 18.64 -30.74
CA HIS A 341 -10.74 19.37 -31.44
C HIS A 341 -11.26 20.61 -30.69
N ILE A 342 -10.72 20.91 -29.50
CA ILE A 342 -10.99 22.15 -28.77
C ILE A 342 -10.05 23.25 -29.28
N ASN A 343 -10.62 24.32 -29.85
CA ASN A 343 -9.86 25.49 -30.27
C ASN A 343 -9.31 26.24 -29.05
N PRO A 344 -7.99 26.48 -28.94
CA PRO A 344 -7.38 27.23 -27.82
C PRO A 344 -8.02 28.59 -27.52
N ALA A 345 -8.56 29.29 -28.52
CA ALA A 345 -9.21 30.58 -28.31
C ALA A 345 -10.45 30.47 -27.39
N ALA A 346 -11.19 29.36 -27.46
CA ALA A 346 -12.37 29.12 -26.63
C ALA A 346 -12.03 28.84 -25.15
N LEU A 347 -10.76 28.53 -24.83
CA LEU A 347 -10.30 28.37 -23.45
C LEU A 347 -10.22 29.71 -22.70
N SER A 348 -10.13 30.84 -23.41
CA SER A 348 -10.10 32.18 -22.80
C SER A 348 -11.43 32.53 -22.09
N ASP A 349 -12.55 32.01 -22.59
CA ASP A 349 -13.88 32.25 -22.02
C ASP A 349 -14.13 31.42 -20.76
N LEU A 350 -13.42 30.30 -20.55
CA LEU A 350 -13.53 29.48 -19.33
C LEU A 350 -13.22 30.29 -18.07
N GLY A 351 -12.23 31.19 -18.10
CA GLY A 351 -11.90 32.05 -16.96
C GLY A 351 -12.90 33.19 -16.72
N LYS A 352 -13.92 33.34 -17.59
CA LYS A 352 -15.05 34.26 -17.38
C LYS A 352 -16.29 33.49 -16.88
N THR A 353 -16.49 32.26 -17.36
CA THR A 353 -17.67 31.44 -17.03
C THR A 353 -17.52 30.62 -15.76
N LEU A 354 -16.30 30.23 -15.37
CA LEU A 354 -16.00 29.46 -14.17
C LEU A 354 -15.23 30.31 -13.14
N PRO A 355 -15.92 30.96 -12.18
CA PRO A 355 -15.29 31.94 -11.28
C PRO A 355 -14.37 31.32 -10.21
N LEU A 356 -14.49 30.01 -9.95
CA LEU A 356 -13.66 29.28 -8.98
C LEU A 356 -12.49 28.52 -9.64
N LEU A 357 -12.40 28.53 -10.97
CA LEU A 357 -11.34 27.83 -11.71
C LEU A 357 -9.99 28.51 -11.43
N CYS A 358 -9.06 27.76 -10.86
CA CYS A 358 -7.72 28.24 -10.51
C CYS A 358 -6.60 27.47 -11.22
N LEU A 359 -6.91 26.31 -11.83
CA LEU A 359 -5.96 25.46 -12.53
C LEU A 359 -6.58 24.91 -13.82
N LEU A 360 -5.90 25.11 -14.95
CA LEU A 360 -6.28 24.61 -16.26
C LEU A 360 -5.10 23.88 -16.90
N ASP A 361 -5.22 22.57 -17.11
CA ASP A 361 -4.22 21.78 -17.83
C ASP A 361 -4.72 21.48 -19.26
N ALA A 362 -4.08 22.13 -20.23
CA ALA A 362 -4.36 22.08 -21.66
C ALA A 362 -3.07 21.72 -22.45
N PHE A 363 -2.30 20.76 -21.92
CA PHE A 363 -1.08 20.28 -22.56
C PHE A 363 -1.40 19.68 -23.93
N GLY A 364 -0.59 19.98 -24.95
CA GLY A 364 -0.80 19.52 -26.33
C GLY A 364 -1.89 20.26 -27.12
N LEU A 365 -2.70 21.13 -26.49
CA LEU A 365 -3.63 22.03 -27.19
C LEU A 365 -3.00 23.39 -27.49
N VAL A 366 -2.37 23.98 -26.47
CA VAL A 366 -1.86 25.35 -26.55
C VAL A 366 -0.37 25.34 -26.88
N HIS A 367 -0.02 25.71 -28.11
CA HIS A 367 1.37 25.95 -28.50
C HIS A 367 2.01 27.07 -27.64
N SER A 368 3.34 27.02 -27.47
CA SER A 368 4.10 27.92 -26.60
C SER A 368 3.90 29.41 -26.91
N CYS A 369 3.68 29.78 -28.17
CA CYS A 369 3.34 31.14 -28.59
C CYS A 369 2.02 31.65 -27.99
N HIS A 370 0.96 30.83 -28.02
CA HIS A 370 -0.37 31.20 -27.53
C HIS A 370 -0.52 31.05 -26.01
N LEU A 371 0.29 30.21 -25.37
CA LEU A 371 0.25 29.98 -23.92
C LEU A 371 0.50 31.27 -23.12
N ASN A 372 1.39 32.14 -23.60
CA ASN A 372 1.67 33.43 -22.96
C ASN A 372 0.54 34.45 -23.15
N SER A 373 -0.23 34.37 -24.24
CA SER A 373 -1.43 35.20 -24.45
C SER A 373 -2.56 34.73 -23.54
N LEU A 374 -2.84 33.42 -23.53
CA LEU A 374 -3.86 32.82 -22.67
C LEU A 374 -3.59 33.15 -21.18
N LYS A 375 -2.35 33.03 -20.71
CA LYS A 375 -1.97 33.41 -19.33
C LYS A 375 -2.15 34.91 -19.00
N LYS A 376 -2.18 35.78 -20.00
CA LYS A 376 -2.51 37.22 -19.83
C LYS A 376 -4.01 37.48 -19.81
N GLU A 377 -4.78 36.71 -20.58
CA GLU A 377 -6.24 36.80 -20.64
C GLU A 377 -6.93 36.24 -19.38
N ILE A 378 -6.39 35.15 -18.82
CA ILE A 378 -6.90 34.50 -17.59
C ILE A 378 -5.83 34.46 -16.47
N PRO A 379 -5.41 35.63 -15.93
CA PRO A 379 -4.26 35.72 -15.02
C PRO A 379 -4.48 35.11 -13.63
N HIS A 380 -5.73 34.83 -13.25
CA HIS A 380 -6.10 34.13 -12.02
C HIS A 380 -5.97 32.59 -12.15
N ILE A 381 -5.77 32.07 -13.36
CA ILE A 381 -5.70 30.64 -13.66
C ILE A 381 -4.26 30.22 -13.91
N CYS A 382 -3.78 29.26 -13.11
CA CYS A 382 -2.52 28.57 -13.39
C CYS A 382 -2.70 27.65 -14.60
N VAL A 383 -2.18 28.04 -15.77
CA VAL A 383 -2.25 27.19 -16.98
C VAL A 383 -1.01 26.31 -17.13
N ASN A 384 -1.22 25.01 -17.36
CA ASN A 384 -0.19 23.98 -17.59
C ASN A 384 0.86 23.91 -16.47
N SER A 385 0.42 23.88 -15.21
CA SER A 385 1.32 23.84 -14.04
C SER A 385 1.41 22.48 -13.35
N ARG A 386 0.49 21.54 -13.63
CA ARG A 386 0.49 20.20 -13.04
C ARG A 386 0.43 19.11 -14.13
N PRO A 387 1.58 18.58 -14.59
CA PRO A 387 1.60 17.54 -15.62
C PRO A 387 1.08 16.17 -15.14
N PHE A 388 0.85 16.00 -13.83
CA PHE A 388 0.37 14.76 -13.22
C PHE A 388 -0.90 15.01 -12.41
N SER A 389 -1.96 14.23 -12.70
CA SER A 389 -3.19 14.24 -11.91
C SER A 389 -2.95 13.72 -10.49
N SER A 390 -3.51 14.38 -9.49
CA SER A 390 -3.44 13.98 -8.07
C SER A 390 -4.65 13.19 -7.58
N ILE A 391 -5.68 13.01 -8.42
CA ILE A 391 -6.99 12.45 -8.06
C ILE A 391 -6.85 11.02 -7.57
N ALA A 392 -7.33 10.75 -6.35
CA ALA A 392 -7.27 9.46 -5.65
C ALA A 392 -5.86 8.82 -5.51
N ARG A 393 -4.77 9.53 -5.84
CA ARG A 393 -3.41 8.97 -5.75
C ARG A 393 -2.95 8.86 -4.29
N PRO A 394 -2.44 7.69 -3.84
CA PRO A 394 -1.93 7.53 -2.47
C PRO A 394 -0.80 8.50 -2.12
N THR A 395 0.09 8.75 -3.08
CA THR A 395 1.23 9.66 -2.95
C THR A 395 1.24 10.64 -4.13
N PRO A 396 0.61 11.83 -4.00
CA PRO A 396 0.57 12.81 -5.07
C PRO A 396 1.96 13.36 -5.45
N ALA A 397 2.22 13.48 -6.75
CA ALA A 397 3.49 13.94 -7.32
C ALA A 397 3.78 15.45 -7.10
N SER A 398 2.87 16.19 -6.47
CA SER A 398 3.02 17.63 -6.18
C SER A 398 3.96 17.94 -5.00
N ARG A 399 4.55 16.91 -4.36
CA ARG A 399 5.62 17.10 -3.37
C ARG A 399 6.93 17.43 -4.09
N LEU A 400 7.50 18.59 -3.75
CA LEU A 400 8.80 19.03 -4.26
C LEU A 400 9.88 17.95 -4.07
N THR A 401 10.61 17.64 -5.14
CA THR A 401 11.82 16.83 -5.12
C THR A 401 12.83 17.44 -4.15
N GLY A 402 13.02 16.82 -2.99
CA GLY A 402 13.84 17.34 -1.88
C GLY A 402 13.17 17.29 -0.50
N SER A 403 11.85 17.09 -0.41
CA SER A 403 11.19 16.84 0.88
C SER A 403 11.45 15.40 1.36
N ILE A 404 12.08 15.25 2.53
CA ILE A 404 12.57 13.97 3.09
C ILE A 404 11.41 13.15 3.71
N SER A 405 10.36 12.85 2.93
CA SER A 405 9.24 12.01 3.38
C SER A 405 8.45 11.29 2.27
N ASP A 406 9.14 10.49 1.45
CA ASP A 406 8.57 9.48 0.52
C ASP A 406 7.80 8.33 1.22
N HIS A 407 7.27 8.58 2.43
CA HIS A 407 6.81 7.57 3.39
C HIS A 407 5.39 7.87 3.89
N THR A 408 4.66 8.71 3.15
CA THR A 408 3.29 9.13 3.44
C THR A 408 2.33 8.62 2.37
N MET A 409 1.26 7.98 2.82
CA MET A 409 0.19 7.45 1.99
C MET A 409 -1.12 8.09 2.46
N TRP A 410 -1.83 8.81 1.58
CA TRP A 410 -2.94 9.70 1.93
C TRP A 410 -2.61 10.62 3.11
N ASN A 411 -1.46 11.30 3.01
CA ASN A 411 -0.93 12.28 3.98
C ASN A 411 -0.68 11.74 5.40
N LYS A 412 -0.58 10.42 5.57
CA LYS A 412 -0.31 9.76 6.86
C LYS A 412 0.84 8.77 6.71
N THR A 413 1.75 8.71 7.70
CA THR A 413 2.91 7.82 7.70
C THR A 413 2.58 6.41 8.20
N CYS A 414 3.32 5.41 7.72
CA CYS A 414 3.32 4.08 8.33
C CYS A 414 4.33 3.98 9.47
N ARG A 415 3.96 3.32 10.59
CA ARG A 415 4.85 3.11 11.75
C ARG A 415 5.86 2.01 11.45
N LEU A 416 5.37 0.84 11.05
CA LEU A 416 6.21 -0.28 10.68
C LEU A 416 6.63 -0.13 9.22
N ARG A 417 7.92 -0.25 8.96
CA ARG A 417 8.47 -0.14 7.62
C ARG A 417 9.59 -1.16 7.44
N PHE A 418 9.57 -1.86 6.31
CA PHE A 418 10.75 -2.59 5.84
C PHE A 418 11.79 -1.59 5.31
N LYS A 419 12.99 -1.62 5.86
CA LYS A 419 14.15 -0.92 5.30
C LYS A 419 15.09 -1.99 4.73
N LEU A 420 15.35 -1.89 3.42
CA LEU A 420 16.47 -2.55 2.76
C LEU A 420 17.80 -1.90 3.20
#